data_AF-A0A9E5XW29-F1
#
_entry.id   AF-A0A9E5XW29-F1
#
_cell.length_a   1.000
_cell.length_b   1.000
_cell.length_c   1.000
_cell.angle_alpha   90.00
_cell.angle_beta   90.00
_cell.angle_gamma   90.00
#
_symmetry.space_group_name_H-M   'P 1'
#
loop_
_entity.id
_entity.type
_entity.pdbx_description
1 polymer ?
#
loop_
_entity_poly.entity_id
_entity_poly.type
_entity_poly.pdbx_seq_one_letter_code
_entity_poly.pdbx_strand_id
1 'polypeptide(L)'
;MKRIEETLKEAVLKAIKELYKSEVPEKQISIQKTRKEFEGDYTVNVFPFLRFSKKSPELTAQETGNFLTDEVPEIAGFNVIKGFLNITLTSGYWLNFFESIKDNKTYGFKKRENPETVVLEFSSPNTNKPLHLGHIRNNLLGWSTAKILEANGKKVIKVNLVNDRGIHICKSMLAWQKLAEGKTPADAGKKGDHFVGDYYVAFDKEYKKQISELVKNGLPEDKAKNEAPWMKEARLMLKKWENEDPEVRKLWETMNDWVYEGFDETYKKLGIRFDKIYYESQTYLRGKEVILDALEKGILQKKEDGTVYIDLTSEGLDEKVLLRSDGTALYMTQDVGTAIIRYEDYKFDEAAYVVGNEQDYHFKVLKIVLKKLGYDWADSISHISYGMVELPDGKMKSREGTVVDADDLIEEMIQTAKEKSEELGKLDGYSEK
;
A
#
# COMPACT_ATOMS: atom_id res chain seq x y z
N MET A 1 10.22 -13.83 -29.55
CA MET A 1 9.36 -13.26 -30.60
C MET A 1 9.19 -11.77 -30.28
N LYS A 2 9.35 -10.90 -31.27
CA LYS A 2 9.09 -9.46 -31.11
C LYS A 2 7.60 -9.25 -30.86
N ARG A 3 7.21 -8.28 -30.02
CA ARG A 3 5.77 -8.01 -29.79
C ARG A 3 5.16 -7.43 -31.06
N ILE A 4 3.94 -7.83 -31.42
CA ILE A 4 3.28 -7.34 -32.65
C ILE A 4 3.13 -5.82 -32.66
N GLU A 5 2.94 -5.20 -31.50
CA GLU A 5 2.89 -3.74 -31.38
C GLU A 5 4.20 -3.09 -31.85
N GLU A 6 5.36 -3.70 -31.61
CA GLU A 6 6.66 -3.20 -32.09
C GLU A 6 6.81 -3.38 -33.60
N THR A 7 6.39 -4.53 -34.14
CA THR A 7 6.37 -4.78 -35.60
C THR A 7 5.47 -3.77 -36.32
N LEU A 8 4.25 -3.56 -35.81
CA LEU A 8 3.31 -2.57 -36.35
C LEU A 8 3.89 -1.15 -36.28
N LYS A 9 4.59 -0.81 -35.20
CA LYS A 9 5.21 0.50 -35.03
C LYS A 9 6.29 0.77 -36.07
N GLU A 10 7.16 -0.20 -36.31
CA GLU A 10 8.20 -0.11 -37.34
C GLU A 10 7.60 -0.04 -38.74
N ALA A 11 6.57 -0.83 -39.01
CA ALA A 11 5.88 -0.81 -40.28
C ALA A 11 5.18 0.54 -40.52
N VAL A 12 4.59 1.16 -39.49
CA VAL A 12 4.02 2.52 -39.57
C VAL A 12 5.13 3.55 -39.83
N LEU A 13 6.27 3.49 -39.14
CA LEU A 13 7.41 4.38 -39.42
C LEU A 13 7.86 4.27 -40.88
N LYS A 14 7.98 3.04 -41.39
CA LYS A 14 8.33 2.75 -42.78
C LYS A 14 7.29 3.32 -43.74
N ALA A 15 6.00 3.11 -43.47
CA ALA A 15 4.89 3.63 -44.27
C ALA A 15 4.97 5.15 -44.41
N ILE A 16 5.13 5.88 -43.30
CA ILE A 16 5.21 7.34 -43.33
C ILE A 16 6.45 7.83 -44.10
N LYS A 17 7.59 7.15 -43.91
CA LYS A 17 8.83 7.47 -44.63
C LYS A 17 8.68 7.26 -46.13
N GLU A 18 8.06 6.17 -46.57
CA GLU A 18 7.95 5.83 -47.98
C GLU A 18 6.85 6.59 -48.71
N LEU A 19 5.66 6.69 -48.09
CA LEU A 19 4.49 7.36 -48.66
C LEU A 19 4.61 8.89 -48.66
N TYR A 20 5.16 9.45 -47.58
CA TYR A 20 5.15 10.91 -47.33
C TYR A 20 6.54 11.53 -47.26
N LYS A 21 7.61 10.76 -47.51
CA LYS A 21 9.01 11.22 -47.52
C LYS A 21 9.38 12.01 -46.27
N SER A 22 8.82 11.60 -45.12
CA SER A 22 8.91 12.30 -43.84
C SER A 22 9.27 11.32 -42.73
N GLU A 23 10.02 11.78 -41.73
CA GLU A 23 10.34 11.00 -40.54
C GLU A 23 9.52 11.50 -39.35
N VAL A 24 9.04 10.55 -38.54
CA VAL A 24 8.20 10.82 -37.37
C VAL A 24 8.89 10.27 -36.13
N PRO A 25 8.96 11.03 -35.03
CA PRO A 25 9.45 10.50 -33.78
C PRO A 25 8.58 9.31 -33.34
N GLU A 26 9.23 8.21 -32.97
CA GLU A 26 8.57 6.96 -32.57
C GLU A 26 7.49 7.17 -31.48
N LYS A 27 7.70 8.13 -30.57
CA LYS A 27 6.74 8.52 -29.51
C LYS A 27 5.39 9.07 -30.03
N GLN A 28 5.30 9.47 -31.30
CA GLN A 28 4.06 9.94 -31.91
C GLN A 28 3.20 8.81 -32.47
N ILE A 29 3.72 7.57 -32.51
CA ILE A 29 2.95 6.41 -32.93
C ILE A 29 2.25 5.83 -31.72
N SER A 30 0.92 5.94 -31.72
CA SER A 30 0.05 5.32 -30.72
C SER A 30 -0.64 4.12 -31.33
N ILE A 31 -0.33 2.95 -30.77
CA ILE A 31 -0.97 1.66 -31.07
C ILE A 31 -1.69 1.23 -29.80
N GLN A 32 -2.97 0.90 -29.94
CA GLN A 32 -3.82 0.43 -28.85
C GLN A 32 -4.64 -0.76 -29.31
N LYS A 33 -5.17 -1.55 -28.38
CA LYS A 33 -6.14 -2.59 -28.75
C LYS A 33 -7.37 -1.94 -29.36
N THR A 34 -7.89 -2.54 -30.43
CA THR A 34 -9.15 -2.08 -31.03
C THR A 34 -10.28 -2.24 -30.02
N ARG A 35 -11.19 -1.27 -30.00
CA ARG A 35 -12.33 -1.32 -29.09
C ARG A 35 -13.29 -2.42 -29.55
N LYS A 36 -13.96 -3.08 -28.59
CA LYS A 36 -14.79 -4.28 -28.86
C LYS A 36 -15.93 -4.02 -29.85
N GLU A 37 -16.40 -2.79 -29.95
CA GLU A 37 -17.45 -2.37 -30.89
C GLU A 37 -16.99 -2.25 -32.35
N PHE A 38 -15.68 -2.32 -32.62
CA PHE A 38 -15.10 -2.23 -33.96
C PHE A 38 -14.37 -3.52 -34.33
N GLU A 39 -14.35 -3.83 -35.62
CA GLU A 39 -13.57 -4.94 -36.14
C GLU A 39 -12.08 -4.60 -36.15
N GLY A 40 -11.24 -5.55 -35.73
CA GLY A 40 -9.78 -5.41 -35.66
C GLY A 40 -9.21 -5.84 -34.32
N ASP A 41 -7.90 -6.07 -34.30
CA ASP A 41 -7.13 -6.42 -33.10
C ASP A 41 -6.41 -5.19 -32.51
N TYR A 42 -5.81 -4.37 -33.39
CA TYR A 42 -5.05 -3.18 -33.01
C TYR A 42 -5.44 -1.97 -33.83
N THR A 43 -5.43 -0.79 -33.20
CA THR A 43 -5.75 0.48 -33.85
C THR A 43 -4.54 1.41 -33.84
N VAL A 44 -4.21 1.95 -35.01
CA VAL A 44 -3.24 3.04 -35.19
C VAL A 44 -3.98 4.36 -35.28
N ASN A 45 -3.59 5.33 -34.44
CA ASN A 45 -4.06 6.71 -34.57
C ASN A 45 -3.23 7.45 -35.63
N VAL A 46 -3.85 7.87 -36.73
CA VAL A 46 -3.15 8.55 -37.84
C VAL A 46 -3.16 10.08 -37.77
N PHE A 47 -3.85 10.69 -36.79
CA PHE A 47 -3.91 12.15 -36.63
C PHE A 47 -2.53 12.82 -36.54
N PRO A 48 -1.51 12.25 -35.86
CA PRO A 48 -0.16 12.81 -35.86
C PRO A 48 0.50 12.89 -37.24
N PHE A 49 0.00 12.12 -38.21
CA PHE A 49 0.60 11.98 -39.53
C PHE A 49 0.03 12.96 -40.57
N LEU A 50 -1.12 13.59 -40.29
CA LEU A 50 -1.84 14.44 -41.25
C LEU A 50 -1.01 15.64 -41.74
N ARG A 51 -0.15 16.18 -40.87
CA ARG A 51 0.78 17.26 -41.22
C ARG A 51 1.81 16.86 -42.28
N PHE A 52 2.11 15.56 -42.39
CA PHE A 52 3.05 15.01 -43.37
C PHE A 52 2.30 14.54 -44.62
N SER A 53 1.18 13.84 -44.45
CA SER A 53 0.39 13.34 -45.58
C SER A 53 -0.28 14.46 -46.37
N LYS A 54 -0.64 15.58 -45.70
CA LYS A 54 -1.45 16.68 -46.24
C LYS A 54 -2.77 16.20 -46.84
N LYS A 55 -3.32 15.11 -46.29
CA LYS A 55 -4.54 14.42 -46.72
C LYS A 55 -5.56 14.37 -45.59
N SER A 56 -6.80 13.96 -45.90
CA SER A 56 -7.81 13.71 -44.87
C SER A 56 -7.38 12.55 -43.95
N PRO A 57 -7.92 12.47 -42.72
CA PRO A 57 -7.68 11.35 -41.82
C PRO A 57 -7.98 10.00 -42.46
N GLU A 58 -9.10 9.90 -43.17
CA GLU A 58 -9.56 8.68 -43.80
C GLU A 58 -8.60 8.23 -44.90
N LEU A 59 -8.16 9.15 -45.75
CA LEU A 59 -7.23 8.82 -46.84
C LEU A 59 -5.84 8.47 -46.30
N THR A 60 -5.38 9.17 -45.26
CA THR A 60 -4.10 8.85 -44.59
C THR A 60 -4.14 7.46 -43.95
N ALA A 61 -5.24 7.13 -43.28
CA ALA A 61 -5.45 5.81 -42.69
C ALA A 61 -5.54 4.72 -43.77
N GLN A 62 -6.24 4.99 -44.87
CA GLN A 62 -6.38 4.04 -45.98
C GLN A 62 -5.03 3.74 -46.64
N GLU A 63 -4.24 4.77 -46.95
CA GLU A 63 -2.90 4.59 -47.56
C GLU A 63 -1.94 3.87 -46.63
N THR A 64 -1.96 4.24 -45.34
CA THR A 64 -1.14 3.56 -44.33
C THR A 64 -1.58 2.10 -44.19
N GLY A 65 -2.88 1.82 -44.11
CA GLY A 65 -3.41 0.46 -43.98
C GLY A 65 -3.09 -0.43 -45.18
N ASN A 66 -3.20 0.10 -46.40
CA ASN A 66 -2.81 -0.60 -47.62
C ASN A 66 -1.32 -0.98 -47.57
N PHE A 67 -0.46 -0.01 -47.28
CA PHE A 67 0.98 -0.24 -47.14
C PHE A 67 1.29 -1.30 -46.09
N LEU A 68 0.65 -1.24 -44.92
CA LEU A 68 0.86 -2.22 -43.85
C LEU A 68 0.42 -3.62 -44.28
N THR A 69 -0.71 -3.74 -44.98
CA THR A 69 -1.22 -5.04 -45.45
C THR A 69 -0.31 -5.66 -46.51
N ASP A 70 0.30 -4.84 -47.36
CA ASP A 70 1.24 -5.31 -48.40
C ASP A 70 2.59 -5.73 -47.80
N GLU A 71 3.05 -5.04 -46.75
CA GLU A 71 4.41 -5.19 -46.21
C GLU A 71 4.51 -6.08 -44.96
N VAL A 72 3.40 -6.32 -44.25
CA VAL A 72 3.37 -7.08 -42.99
C VAL A 72 2.53 -8.35 -43.17
N PRO A 73 3.15 -9.53 -43.37
CA PRO A 73 2.44 -10.79 -43.62
C PRO A 73 1.46 -11.20 -42.51
N GLU A 74 1.67 -10.71 -41.28
CA GLU A 74 0.82 -10.97 -40.14
C GLU A 74 -0.53 -10.23 -40.20
N ILE A 75 -0.70 -9.26 -41.10
CA ILE A 75 -1.94 -8.48 -41.25
C ILE A 75 -2.86 -9.17 -42.27
N ALA A 76 -4.06 -9.55 -41.82
CA ALA A 76 -5.11 -10.12 -42.67
C ALA A 76 -5.89 -9.05 -43.44
N GLY A 77 -5.99 -7.85 -42.87
CA GLY A 77 -6.68 -6.73 -43.46
C GLY A 77 -6.86 -5.60 -42.46
N PHE A 78 -7.61 -4.57 -42.87
CA PHE A 78 -7.87 -3.42 -42.03
C PHE A 78 -9.20 -2.75 -42.40
N ASN A 79 -9.69 -1.90 -41.51
CA ASN A 79 -10.77 -0.96 -41.78
C ASN A 79 -10.43 0.42 -41.22
N VAL A 80 -11.10 1.43 -41.75
CA VAL A 80 -10.86 2.83 -41.40
C VAL A 80 -12.14 3.43 -40.80
N ILE A 81 -12.01 3.96 -39.59
CA ILE A 81 -13.07 4.72 -38.93
C ILE A 81 -12.52 6.11 -38.64
N LYS A 82 -12.83 7.07 -39.53
CA LYS A 82 -12.26 8.43 -39.49
C LYS A 82 -10.73 8.39 -39.53
N GLY A 83 -10.05 8.87 -38.49
CA GLY A 83 -8.59 8.83 -38.35
C GLY A 83 -8.05 7.62 -37.56
N PHE A 84 -8.85 6.57 -37.40
CA PHE A 84 -8.46 5.35 -36.70
C PHE A 84 -8.35 4.20 -37.71
N LEU A 85 -7.14 3.71 -37.90
CA LEU A 85 -6.82 2.55 -38.73
C LEU A 85 -6.87 1.30 -37.87
N ASN A 86 -7.93 0.50 -37.99
CA ASN A 86 -8.09 -0.76 -37.27
C ASN A 86 -7.54 -1.91 -38.10
N ILE A 87 -6.62 -2.67 -37.52
CA ILE A 87 -5.83 -3.71 -38.17
C ILE A 87 -6.29 -5.06 -37.62
N THR A 88 -6.62 -5.99 -38.52
CA THR A 88 -6.94 -7.38 -38.20
C THR A 88 -5.72 -8.25 -38.52
N LEU A 89 -5.29 -9.06 -37.57
CA LEU A 89 -4.18 -9.99 -37.72
C LEU A 89 -4.67 -11.34 -38.26
N THR A 90 -3.78 -12.06 -38.91
CA THR A 90 -4.07 -13.42 -39.40
C THR A 90 -4.22 -14.41 -38.25
N SER A 91 -5.08 -15.42 -38.41
CA SER A 91 -5.15 -16.54 -37.47
C SER A 91 -3.79 -17.26 -37.32
N GLY A 92 -2.99 -17.27 -38.39
CA GLY A 92 -1.64 -17.82 -38.38
C GLY A 92 -0.71 -17.10 -37.40
N TYR A 93 -0.81 -15.76 -37.29
CA TYR A 93 -0.07 -15.00 -36.28
C TYR A 93 -0.43 -15.48 -34.87
N TRP A 94 -1.73 -15.60 -34.54
CA TRP A 94 -2.17 -16.01 -33.20
C TRP A 94 -1.76 -17.45 -32.85
N LEU A 95 -1.86 -18.38 -33.81
CA LEU A 95 -1.40 -19.76 -33.63
C LEU A 95 0.11 -19.82 -33.41
N ASN A 96 0.90 -19.11 -34.22
CA ASN A 96 2.35 -19.04 -34.06
C ASN A 96 2.76 -18.38 -32.74
N PHE A 97 2.03 -17.34 -32.33
CA PHE A 97 2.24 -16.69 -31.05
C PHE A 97 1.98 -17.67 -29.89
N PHE A 98 0.85 -18.37 -29.91
CA PHE A 98 0.52 -19.40 -28.91
C PHE A 98 1.58 -20.51 -28.87
N GLU A 99 1.94 -21.07 -30.03
CA GLU A 99 3.01 -22.07 -30.16
C GLU A 99 4.34 -21.59 -29.58
N SER A 100 4.67 -20.30 -29.74
CA SER A 100 5.91 -19.73 -29.21
C SER A 100 5.94 -19.60 -27.68
N ILE A 101 4.78 -19.63 -27.02
CA ILE A 101 4.66 -19.43 -25.56
C ILE A 101 4.12 -20.64 -24.80
N LYS A 102 3.51 -21.62 -25.47
CA LYS A 102 2.81 -22.75 -24.83
C LYS A 102 3.69 -23.55 -23.86
N ASP A 103 4.98 -23.70 -24.18
CA ASP A 103 5.94 -24.45 -23.37
C ASP A 103 6.73 -23.54 -22.41
N ASN A 104 6.55 -22.21 -22.51
CA ASN A 104 7.21 -21.25 -21.65
C ASN A 104 6.42 -21.05 -20.35
N LYS A 105 6.81 -21.81 -19.32
CA LYS A 105 6.24 -21.71 -17.96
C LYS A 105 6.39 -20.34 -17.28
N THR A 106 7.25 -19.48 -17.83
CA THR A 106 7.52 -18.13 -17.33
C THR A 106 7.04 -17.04 -18.28
N TYR A 107 6.16 -17.38 -19.25
CA TYR A 107 5.56 -16.39 -20.11
C TYR A 107 4.83 -15.31 -19.29
N GLY A 108 5.03 -14.04 -19.66
CA GLY A 108 4.53 -12.88 -18.91
C GLY A 108 5.43 -12.43 -17.75
N PHE A 109 6.47 -13.18 -17.41
CA PHE A 109 7.47 -12.79 -16.41
C PHE A 109 8.72 -12.23 -17.09
N LYS A 110 9.26 -11.15 -16.54
CA LYS A 110 10.52 -10.54 -16.98
C LYS A 110 11.63 -10.95 -16.03
N LYS A 111 12.75 -11.40 -16.57
CA LYS A 111 14.00 -11.61 -15.80
C LYS A 111 14.92 -10.42 -16.02
N ARG A 112 15.58 -9.96 -14.96
CA ARG A 112 16.63 -8.91 -15.02
C ARG A 112 17.92 -9.49 -14.47
N GLU A 113 19.05 -9.16 -15.10
CA GLU A 113 20.37 -9.55 -14.59
C GLU A 113 20.72 -8.78 -13.32
N ASN A 114 20.42 -7.47 -13.30
CA ASN A 114 20.55 -6.59 -12.14
C ASN A 114 19.15 -6.09 -11.73
N PRO A 115 18.43 -6.84 -10.88
CA PRO A 115 17.09 -6.45 -10.46
C PRO A 115 17.14 -5.25 -9.50
N GLU A 116 16.36 -4.21 -9.82
CA GLU A 116 16.08 -3.12 -8.88
C GLU A 116 15.48 -3.68 -7.59
N THR A 117 15.98 -3.22 -6.44
CA THR A 117 15.46 -3.58 -5.12
C THR A 117 14.34 -2.63 -4.72
N VAL A 118 13.14 -3.17 -4.51
CA VAL A 118 11.97 -2.42 -4.03
C VAL A 118 11.65 -2.87 -2.62
N VAL A 119 11.64 -1.94 -1.67
CA VAL A 119 11.05 -2.17 -0.35
C VAL A 119 9.59 -1.76 -0.43
N LEU A 120 8.67 -2.70 -0.21
CA LEU A 120 7.23 -2.49 -0.29
C LEU A 120 6.61 -2.65 1.10
N GLU A 121 6.13 -1.55 1.68
CA GLU A 121 5.42 -1.57 2.96
C GLU A 121 3.91 -1.76 2.75
N PHE A 122 3.33 -2.68 3.52
CA PHE A 122 1.88 -2.81 3.67
C PHE A 122 1.52 -3.47 5.02
N SER A 123 0.22 -3.54 5.30
CA SER A 123 -0.48 -3.94 6.52
C SER A 123 -0.48 -2.90 7.63
N SER A 124 0.70 -2.62 8.17
CA SER A 124 1.00 -1.67 9.26
C SER A 124 -0.07 -1.59 10.36
N PRO A 125 -0.40 -2.72 11.04
CA PRO A 125 -1.47 -2.76 12.02
C PRO A 125 -1.05 -2.18 13.38
N ASN A 126 -2.04 -1.90 14.24
CA ASN A 126 -1.81 -1.54 15.64
C ASN A 126 -2.07 -2.74 16.54
N THR A 127 -1.27 -2.95 17.59
CA THR A 127 -1.37 -4.16 18.41
C THR A 127 -2.49 -4.16 19.46
N ASN A 128 -3.32 -3.11 19.51
CA ASN A 128 -4.42 -3.03 20.48
C ASN A 128 -5.75 -3.59 19.95
N LYS A 129 -5.81 -4.11 18.72
CA LYS A 129 -7.03 -4.60 18.06
C LYS A 129 -6.70 -5.72 17.05
N PRO A 130 -7.65 -6.63 16.78
CA PRO A 130 -7.51 -7.59 15.70
C PRO A 130 -7.53 -6.92 14.31
N LEU A 131 -7.04 -7.66 13.31
CA LEU A 131 -7.14 -7.23 11.91
C LEU A 131 -8.61 -7.17 11.46
N HIS A 132 -8.89 -6.31 10.49
CA HIS A 132 -10.26 -6.07 10.01
C HIS A 132 -10.29 -5.88 8.50
N LEU A 133 -11.47 -5.74 7.90
CA LEU A 133 -11.65 -5.57 6.46
C LEU A 133 -10.74 -4.49 5.82
N GLY A 134 -10.56 -3.35 6.49
CA GLY A 134 -9.60 -2.32 6.06
C GLY A 134 -8.15 -2.85 5.91
N HIS A 135 -7.69 -3.68 6.85
CA HIS A 135 -6.38 -4.33 6.75
C HIS A 135 -6.35 -5.38 5.65
N ILE A 136 -7.42 -6.17 5.45
CA ILE A 136 -7.50 -7.14 4.33
C ILE A 136 -7.31 -6.44 2.99
N ARG A 137 -7.98 -5.31 2.75
CA ARG A 137 -7.80 -4.54 1.51
C ARG A 137 -6.34 -4.15 1.31
N ASN A 138 -5.73 -3.54 2.33
CA ASN A 138 -4.35 -3.11 2.27
C ASN A 138 -3.40 -4.29 1.99
N ASN A 139 -3.58 -5.37 2.75
CA ASN A 139 -2.86 -6.63 2.65
C ASN A 139 -2.90 -7.22 1.22
N LEU A 140 -4.09 -7.33 0.64
CA LEU A 140 -4.26 -7.88 -0.71
C LEU A 140 -3.68 -6.96 -1.79
N LEU A 141 -3.82 -5.64 -1.64
CA LEU A 141 -3.23 -4.66 -2.56
C LEU A 141 -1.70 -4.70 -2.50
N GLY A 142 -1.12 -4.73 -1.31
CA GLY A 142 0.33 -4.83 -1.11
C GLY A 142 0.88 -6.14 -1.65
N TRP A 143 0.23 -7.27 -1.36
CA TRP A 143 0.63 -8.56 -1.88
C TRP A 143 0.56 -8.64 -3.41
N SER A 144 -0.55 -8.19 -4.00
CA SER A 144 -0.71 -8.16 -5.46
C SER A 144 0.35 -7.29 -6.13
N THR A 145 0.60 -6.09 -5.56
CA THR A 145 1.65 -5.18 -6.03
C THR A 145 3.02 -5.86 -5.98
N ALA A 146 3.35 -6.53 -4.87
CA ALA A 146 4.60 -7.28 -4.76
C ALA A 146 4.72 -8.33 -5.87
N LYS A 147 3.67 -9.13 -6.12
CA LYS A 147 3.67 -10.16 -7.16
C LYS A 147 3.83 -9.60 -8.56
N ILE A 148 3.21 -8.46 -8.86
CA ILE A 148 3.36 -7.79 -10.16
C ILE A 148 4.80 -7.26 -10.32
N LEU A 149 5.39 -6.69 -9.27
CA LEU A 149 6.77 -6.18 -9.31
C LEU A 149 7.79 -7.32 -9.43
N GLU A 150 7.62 -8.41 -8.67
CA GLU A 150 8.39 -9.65 -8.78
C GLU A 150 8.29 -10.22 -10.20
N ALA A 151 7.08 -10.26 -10.78
CA ALA A 151 6.86 -10.71 -12.15
C ALA A 151 7.53 -9.81 -13.21
N ASN A 152 7.75 -8.53 -12.90
CA ASN A 152 8.52 -7.60 -13.74
C ASN A 152 10.05 -7.66 -13.51
N GLY A 153 10.50 -8.65 -12.75
CA GLY A 153 11.91 -8.95 -12.51
C GLY A 153 12.57 -8.02 -11.49
N LYS A 154 11.79 -7.35 -10.63
CA LYS A 154 12.34 -6.59 -9.49
C LYS A 154 12.55 -7.51 -8.29
N LYS A 155 13.51 -7.17 -7.43
CA LYS A 155 13.71 -7.81 -6.13
C LYS A 155 12.84 -7.10 -5.10
N VAL A 156 11.73 -7.72 -4.68
CA VAL A 156 10.78 -7.08 -3.77
C VAL A 156 10.97 -7.59 -2.35
N ILE A 157 11.26 -6.66 -1.43
CA ILE A 157 11.30 -6.90 0.01
C ILE A 157 9.98 -6.40 0.60
N LYS A 158 9.14 -7.34 1.03
CA LYS A 158 7.83 -7.06 1.62
C LYS A 158 8.03 -6.78 3.11
N VAL A 159 7.66 -5.59 3.56
CA VAL A 159 7.86 -5.17 4.94
C VAL A 159 6.53 -4.78 5.59
N ASN A 160 6.44 -4.99 6.90
CA ASN A 160 5.34 -4.54 7.73
C ASN A 160 5.88 -3.59 8.79
N LEU A 161 5.17 -2.50 9.10
CA LEU A 161 5.51 -1.60 10.21
C LEU A 161 4.42 -1.71 11.28
N VAL A 162 4.67 -2.56 12.28
CA VAL A 162 3.71 -2.77 13.36
C VAL A 162 3.80 -1.63 14.37
N ASN A 163 2.67 -0.99 14.63
CA ASN A 163 2.56 -0.04 15.72
C ASN A 163 2.31 -0.79 17.03
N ASP A 164 3.40 -1.00 17.74
CA ASP A 164 3.49 -1.72 19.00
C ASP A 164 3.80 -0.78 20.18
N ARG A 165 3.63 0.54 20.05
CA ARG A 165 3.83 1.47 21.17
C ARG A 165 2.77 2.55 21.29
N GLY A 166 2.63 3.07 22.50
CA GLY A 166 1.84 4.27 22.77
C GLY A 166 0.59 4.01 23.60
N ILE A 167 -0.18 5.07 23.80
CA ILE A 167 -1.25 5.10 24.80
C ILE A 167 -2.33 4.04 24.58
N HIS A 168 -2.59 3.67 23.32
CA HIS A 168 -3.62 2.69 22.98
C HIS A 168 -3.28 1.28 23.47
N ILE A 169 -1.99 0.93 23.58
CA ILE A 169 -1.54 -0.35 24.13
C ILE A 169 -1.54 -0.30 25.66
N CYS A 170 -1.10 0.81 26.27
CA CYS A 170 -1.21 1.01 27.72
C CYS A 170 -2.65 0.90 28.23
N LYS A 171 -3.63 1.30 27.41
CA LYS A 171 -5.06 1.08 27.71
C LYS A 171 -5.40 -0.41 27.83
N SER A 172 -5.00 -1.22 26.85
CA SER A 172 -5.23 -2.67 26.88
C SER A 172 -4.49 -3.32 28.05
N MET A 173 -3.22 -2.95 28.28
CA MET A 173 -2.41 -3.44 29.40
C MET A 173 -3.04 -3.12 30.76
N LEU A 174 -3.49 -1.89 30.98
CA LEU A 174 -4.10 -1.49 32.24
C LEU A 174 -5.43 -2.22 32.47
N ALA A 175 -6.27 -2.34 31.44
CA ALA A 175 -7.52 -3.08 31.53
C ALA A 175 -7.28 -4.57 31.81
N TRP A 176 -6.28 -5.19 31.17
CA TRP A 176 -5.89 -6.56 31.44
C TRP A 176 -5.42 -6.73 32.89
N GLN A 177 -4.52 -5.87 33.39
CA GLN A 177 -4.05 -5.92 34.79
C GLN A 177 -5.18 -5.82 35.81
N LYS A 178 -6.22 -5.03 35.53
CA LYS A 178 -7.34 -4.82 36.45
C LYS A 178 -8.44 -5.88 36.36
N LEU A 179 -8.63 -6.49 35.18
CA LEU A 179 -9.82 -7.31 34.88
C LEU A 179 -9.51 -8.77 34.54
N ALA A 180 -8.31 -9.08 34.09
CA ALA A 180 -7.98 -10.41 33.57
C ALA A 180 -7.64 -11.43 34.67
N GLU A 181 -7.31 -10.97 35.89
CA GLU A 181 -6.86 -11.84 36.98
C GLU A 181 -5.68 -12.76 36.58
N GLY A 182 -4.83 -12.30 35.67
CA GLY A 182 -3.67 -13.04 35.17
C GLY A 182 -3.98 -14.05 34.05
N LYS A 183 -5.22 -14.12 33.54
CA LYS A 183 -5.59 -15.00 32.42
C LYS A 183 -4.80 -14.68 31.15
N THR A 184 -4.44 -15.74 30.43
CA THR A 184 -3.79 -15.69 29.11
C THR A 184 -4.81 -15.96 27.99
N PRO A 185 -4.47 -15.69 26.71
CA PRO A 185 -5.31 -16.08 25.58
C PRO A 185 -5.64 -17.58 25.56
N ALA A 186 -4.67 -18.43 25.93
CA ALA A 186 -4.85 -19.87 26.02
C ALA A 186 -5.90 -20.27 27.07
N ASP A 187 -5.87 -19.65 28.27
CA ASP A 187 -6.87 -19.89 29.32
C ASP A 187 -8.29 -19.47 28.87
N ALA A 188 -8.37 -18.45 28.03
CA ALA A 188 -9.63 -17.95 27.49
C ALA A 188 -10.10 -18.70 26.22
N GLY A 189 -9.28 -19.60 25.67
CA GLY A 189 -9.56 -20.27 24.40
C GLY A 189 -9.76 -19.29 23.24
N LYS A 190 -9.07 -18.14 23.27
CA LYS A 190 -9.27 -17.03 22.33
C LYS A 190 -7.94 -16.65 21.68
N LYS A 191 -7.99 -16.30 20.40
CA LYS A 191 -6.84 -15.82 19.64
C LYS A 191 -6.25 -14.56 20.29
N GLY A 192 -4.92 -14.42 20.31
CA GLY A 192 -4.23 -13.43 21.13
C GLY A 192 -4.55 -11.96 20.80
N ASP A 193 -4.62 -11.59 19.52
CA ASP A 193 -5.00 -10.24 19.08
C ASP A 193 -6.46 -9.90 19.41
N HIS A 194 -7.36 -10.88 19.31
CA HIS A 194 -8.74 -10.76 19.75
C HIS A 194 -8.86 -10.63 21.28
N PHE A 195 -8.08 -11.42 22.03
CA PHE A 195 -8.04 -11.37 23.50
C PHE A 195 -7.57 -10.00 23.99
N VAL A 196 -6.46 -9.48 23.44
CA VAL A 196 -5.97 -8.12 23.77
C VAL A 196 -6.97 -7.04 23.32
N GLY A 197 -7.62 -7.23 22.16
CA GLY A 197 -8.67 -6.36 21.65
C GLY A 197 -9.87 -6.22 22.62
N ASP A 198 -10.27 -7.29 23.29
CA ASP A 198 -11.34 -7.25 24.29
C ASP A 198 -11.02 -6.28 25.43
N TYR A 199 -9.77 -6.28 25.91
CA TYR A 199 -9.34 -5.38 26.98
C TYR A 199 -9.25 -3.93 26.52
N TYR A 200 -8.94 -3.68 25.25
CA TYR A 200 -9.05 -2.33 24.68
C TYR A 200 -10.50 -1.84 24.71
N VAL A 201 -11.46 -2.70 24.33
CA VAL A 201 -12.89 -2.39 24.39
C VAL A 201 -13.36 -2.22 25.83
N ALA A 202 -12.91 -3.06 26.76
CA ALA A 202 -13.21 -2.96 28.18
C ALA A 202 -12.70 -1.64 28.78
N PHE A 203 -11.48 -1.23 28.43
CA PHE A 203 -10.94 0.09 28.78
C PHE A 203 -11.85 1.21 28.31
N ASP A 204 -12.21 1.22 27.02
CA ASP A 204 -13.00 2.31 26.46
C ASP A 204 -14.42 2.36 27.06
N LYS A 205 -15.00 1.22 27.46
CA LYS A 205 -16.28 1.16 28.19
C LYS A 205 -16.18 1.80 29.58
N GLU A 206 -15.19 1.40 30.38
CA GLU A 206 -14.98 1.95 31.72
C GLU A 206 -14.58 3.43 31.68
N TYR A 207 -13.75 3.82 30.71
CA TYR A 207 -13.36 5.21 30.49
C TYR A 207 -14.57 6.12 30.18
N LYS A 208 -15.49 5.67 29.31
CA LYS A 208 -16.75 6.40 29.04
C LYS A 208 -17.63 6.53 30.29
N LYS A 209 -17.69 5.48 31.11
CA LYS A 209 -18.42 5.51 32.39
C LYS A 209 -17.82 6.56 33.34
N GLN A 210 -16.50 6.56 33.52
CA GLN A 210 -15.80 7.53 34.36
C GLN A 210 -15.98 8.98 33.88
N ILE A 211 -15.92 9.22 32.57
CA ILE A 211 -16.23 10.54 32.00
C ILE A 211 -17.66 10.96 32.36
N SER A 212 -18.63 10.07 32.15
CA SER A 212 -20.05 10.36 32.40
C SER A 212 -20.31 10.70 33.87
N GLU A 213 -19.65 10.01 34.80
CA GLU A 213 -19.72 10.29 36.23
C GLU A 213 -19.07 11.62 36.60
N LEU A 214 -17.90 11.94 36.07
CA LEU A 214 -17.24 13.23 36.29
C LEU A 214 -18.06 14.40 35.74
N VAL A 215 -18.67 14.22 34.56
CA VAL A 215 -19.56 15.23 33.97
C VAL A 215 -20.80 15.44 34.84
N LYS A 216 -21.41 14.36 35.35
CA LYS A 216 -22.52 14.45 36.31
C LYS A 216 -22.12 15.19 37.59
N ASN A 217 -20.86 15.06 38.01
CA ASN A 217 -20.30 15.75 39.17
C ASN A 217 -19.85 17.20 38.87
N GLY A 218 -20.20 17.75 37.70
CA GLY A 218 -20.00 19.17 37.37
C GLY A 218 -18.71 19.48 36.62
N LEU A 219 -17.92 18.49 36.22
CA LEU A 219 -16.75 18.72 35.37
C LEU A 219 -17.17 18.91 33.90
N PRO A 220 -16.64 19.91 33.18
CA PRO A 220 -16.79 20.00 31.73
C PRO A 220 -16.25 18.73 31.04
N GLU A 221 -16.88 18.29 29.95
CA GLU A 221 -16.56 17.02 29.27
C GLU A 221 -15.08 16.93 28.87
N ASP A 222 -14.49 18.01 28.36
CA ASP A 222 -13.08 18.04 27.95
C ASP A 222 -12.11 17.90 29.14
N LYS A 223 -12.50 18.43 30.31
CA LYS A 223 -11.76 18.20 31.55
C LYS A 223 -11.98 16.77 32.05
N ALA A 224 -13.21 16.27 32.02
CA ALA A 224 -13.54 14.91 32.44
C ALA A 224 -12.75 13.84 31.66
N LYS A 225 -12.57 14.01 30.34
CA LYS A 225 -11.72 13.13 29.50
C LYS A 225 -10.27 13.06 30.01
N ASN A 226 -9.72 14.19 30.45
CA ASN A 226 -8.35 14.26 30.97
C ASN A 226 -8.24 13.81 32.43
N GLU A 227 -9.30 14.01 33.19
CA GLU A 227 -9.33 13.76 34.63
C GLU A 227 -9.78 12.33 35.00
N ALA A 228 -10.32 11.57 34.05
CA ALA A 228 -10.75 10.19 34.27
C ALA A 228 -9.62 9.33 34.85
N PRO A 229 -9.85 8.62 35.98
CA PRO A 229 -8.82 7.84 36.67
C PRO A 229 -8.04 6.88 35.76
N TRP A 230 -8.74 6.08 34.95
CA TRP A 230 -8.09 5.10 34.07
C TRP A 230 -7.21 5.76 33.00
N MET A 231 -7.59 6.95 32.53
CA MET A 231 -6.78 7.69 31.55
C MET A 231 -5.51 8.25 32.19
N LYS A 232 -5.58 8.72 33.45
CA LYS A 232 -4.40 9.15 34.20
C LYS A 232 -3.44 7.98 34.47
N GLU A 233 -3.98 6.84 34.90
CA GLU A 233 -3.20 5.61 35.13
C GLU A 233 -2.54 5.12 33.83
N ALA A 234 -3.27 5.12 32.70
CA ALA A 234 -2.71 4.73 31.41
C ALA A 234 -1.59 5.67 30.93
N ARG A 235 -1.72 6.99 31.17
CA ARG A 235 -0.66 7.97 30.90
C ARG A 235 0.57 7.76 31.79
N LEU A 236 0.35 7.43 33.07
CA LEU A 236 1.44 7.10 33.98
C LEU A 236 2.16 5.82 33.53
N MET A 237 1.42 4.79 33.10
CA MET A 237 1.98 3.57 32.53
C MET A 237 2.80 3.85 31.26
N LEU A 238 2.31 4.71 30.36
CA LEU A 238 3.07 5.13 29.18
C LEU A 238 4.39 5.80 29.59
N LYS A 239 4.36 6.72 30.56
CA LYS A 239 5.59 7.35 31.07
C LYS A 239 6.55 6.35 31.69
N LYS A 240 6.05 5.32 32.39
CA LYS A 240 6.88 4.22 32.91
C LYS A 240 7.50 3.39 31.77
N TRP A 241 6.72 3.08 30.74
CA TRP A 241 7.21 2.39 29.54
C TRP A 241 8.34 3.18 28.88
N GLU A 242 8.17 4.50 28.71
CA GLU A 242 9.18 5.39 28.13
C GLU A 242 10.46 5.47 28.96
N ASN A 243 10.36 5.32 30.29
CA ASN A 243 11.49 5.25 31.21
C ASN A 243 12.03 3.83 31.42
N GLU A 244 11.66 2.87 30.57
CA GLU A 244 12.16 1.48 30.60
C GLU A 244 11.88 0.74 31.92
N ASP A 245 10.76 1.05 32.59
CA ASP A 245 10.32 0.33 33.78
C ASP A 245 10.20 -1.19 33.48
N PRO A 246 10.95 -2.06 34.18
CA PRO A 246 11.05 -3.48 33.82
C PRO A 246 9.71 -4.22 33.84
N GLU A 247 8.83 -3.91 34.79
CA GLU A 247 7.53 -4.59 34.92
C GLU A 247 6.58 -4.17 33.80
N VAL A 248 6.55 -2.87 33.48
CA VAL A 248 5.73 -2.37 32.37
C VAL A 248 6.25 -2.88 31.02
N ARG A 249 7.57 -2.94 30.82
CA ARG A 249 8.19 -3.49 29.61
C ARG A 249 7.90 -4.98 29.44
N LYS A 250 8.02 -5.77 30.50
CA LYS A 250 7.70 -7.20 30.47
C LYS A 250 6.23 -7.47 30.14
N LEU A 251 5.30 -6.71 30.74
CA LEU A 251 3.88 -6.83 30.40
C LEU A 251 3.61 -6.46 28.94
N TRP A 252 4.26 -5.39 28.48
CA TRP A 252 4.14 -4.91 27.11
C TRP A 252 4.62 -5.96 26.09
N GLU A 253 5.80 -6.54 26.31
CA GLU A 253 6.34 -7.66 25.50
C GLU A 253 5.35 -8.82 25.47
N THR A 254 4.93 -9.28 26.67
CA THR A 254 4.02 -10.43 26.80
C THR A 254 2.72 -10.24 26.02
N MET A 255 2.09 -9.06 26.14
CA MET A 255 0.81 -8.81 25.46
C MET A 255 0.98 -8.61 23.96
N ASN A 256 2.07 -7.99 23.52
CA ASN A 256 2.36 -7.82 22.09
C ASN A 256 2.69 -9.16 21.43
N ASP A 257 3.41 -10.06 22.09
CA ASP A 257 3.71 -11.39 21.57
C ASP A 257 2.43 -12.17 21.24
N TRP A 258 1.42 -12.13 22.14
CA TRP A 258 0.10 -12.71 21.87
C TRP A 258 -0.57 -12.12 20.62
N VAL A 259 -0.43 -10.82 20.42
CA VAL A 259 -1.02 -10.12 19.27
C VAL A 259 -0.27 -10.49 17.98
N TYR A 260 1.05 -10.58 18.02
CA TYR A 260 1.87 -10.98 16.88
C TYR A 260 1.53 -12.40 16.43
N GLU A 261 1.41 -13.35 17.36
CA GLU A 261 0.97 -14.71 17.07
C GLU A 261 -0.42 -14.71 16.41
N GLY A 262 -1.36 -13.92 16.94
CA GLY A 262 -2.68 -13.74 16.33
C GLY A 262 -2.64 -13.16 14.92
N PHE A 263 -1.84 -12.11 14.68
CA PHE A 263 -1.69 -11.55 13.35
C PHE A 263 -1.10 -12.56 12.36
N ASP A 264 -0.10 -13.34 12.77
CA ASP A 264 0.53 -14.37 11.94
C ASP A 264 -0.46 -15.46 11.50
N GLU A 265 -1.39 -15.86 12.37
CA GLU A 265 -2.48 -16.77 11.99
C GLU A 265 -3.34 -16.19 10.86
N THR A 266 -3.77 -14.92 10.98
CA THR A 266 -4.59 -14.27 9.95
C THR A 266 -3.81 -14.06 8.65
N TYR A 267 -2.54 -13.65 8.71
CA TYR A 267 -1.70 -13.51 7.52
C TYR A 267 -1.51 -14.84 6.80
N LYS A 268 -1.32 -15.93 7.54
CA LYS A 268 -1.21 -17.28 6.98
C LYS A 268 -2.50 -17.70 6.26
N LYS A 269 -3.68 -17.44 6.85
CA LYS A 269 -4.97 -17.70 6.20
C LYS A 269 -5.14 -16.89 4.90
N LEU A 270 -4.65 -15.66 4.85
CA LEU A 270 -4.66 -14.81 3.65
C LEU A 270 -3.59 -15.20 2.62
N GLY A 271 -2.67 -16.12 2.92
CA GLY A 271 -1.54 -16.47 2.05
C GLY A 271 -0.50 -15.36 1.93
N ILE A 272 -0.37 -14.51 2.96
CA ILE A 272 0.53 -13.35 2.98
C ILE A 272 1.75 -13.65 3.83
N ARG A 273 2.91 -13.11 3.40
CA ARG A 273 4.17 -13.23 4.11
C ARG A 273 4.99 -11.95 4.01
N PHE A 274 5.66 -11.59 5.09
CA PHE A 274 6.63 -10.51 5.11
C PHE A 274 8.07 -11.05 5.15
N ASP A 275 8.98 -10.32 4.51
CA ASP A 275 10.41 -10.58 4.55
C ASP A 275 11.04 -9.96 5.81
N LYS A 276 10.47 -8.87 6.32
CA LYS A 276 10.84 -8.24 7.59
C LYS A 276 9.66 -7.52 8.24
N ILE A 277 9.54 -7.65 9.56
CA ILE A 277 8.63 -6.85 10.38
C ILE A 277 9.47 -5.81 11.11
N TYR A 278 9.08 -4.55 10.98
CA TYR A 278 9.60 -3.43 11.77
C TYR A 278 8.61 -3.10 12.87
N TYR A 279 9.14 -2.64 13.98
CA TYR A 279 8.36 -2.24 15.15
C TYR A 279 8.62 -0.77 15.44
N GLU A 280 7.55 0.02 15.58
CA GLU A 280 7.69 1.45 15.93
C GLU A 280 8.47 1.64 17.23
N SER A 281 8.35 0.71 18.19
CA SER A 281 9.13 0.68 19.43
C SER A 281 10.65 0.64 19.22
N GLN A 282 11.11 0.16 18.07
CA GLN A 282 12.54 0.03 17.74
C GLN A 282 13.02 1.17 16.84
N THR A 283 12.16 1.72 15.97
CA THR A 283 12.58 2.71 14.97
C THR A 283 12.40 4.16 15.43
N TYR A 284 11.54 4.44 16.41
CA TYR A 284 11.15 5.81 16.75
C TYR A 284 12.29 6.70 17.26
N LEU A 285 13.33 6.13 17.87
CA LEU A 285 14.48 6.87 18.40
C LEU A 285 15.38 7.41 17.29
N ARG A 286 15.56 6.62 16.23
CA ARG A 286 16.44 6.98 15.10
C ARG A 286 16.03 8.30 14.45
N GLY A 287 14.73 8.50 14.30
CA GLY A 287 14.18 9.74 13.78
C GLY A 287 14.56 10.95 14.63
N LYS A 288 14.44 10.83 15.96
CA LYS A 288 14.76 11.92 16.89
C LYS A 288 16.24 12.32 16.82
N GLU A 289 17.15 11.34 16.77
CA GLU A 289 18.59 11.59 16.61
C GLU A 289 18.89 12.41 15.34
N VAL A 290 18.32 11.99 14.21
CA VAL A 290 18.52 12.65 12.90
C VAL A 290 17.98 14.08 12.91
N ILE A 291 16.82 14.31 13.53
CA ILE A 291 16.25 15.66 13.63
C ILE A 291 17.08 16.57 14.54
N LEU A 292 17.62 16.06 15.64
CA LEU A 292 18.49 16.86 16.52
C LEU A 292 19.82 17.22 15.83
N ASP A 293 20.46 16.26 15.15
CA ASP A 293 21.67 16.51 14.36
C ASP A 293 21.44 17.51 13.22
N ALA A 294 20.31 17.41 12.52
CA ALA A 294 19.96 18.37 11.46
C ALA A 294 19.66 19.78 12.01
N LEU A 295 19.14 19.89 13.23
CA LEU A 295 18.98 21.16 13.93
C LEU A 295 20.34 21.78 14.27
N GLU A 296 21.30 20.99 14.78
CA GLU A 296 22.66 21.45 15.07
C GLU A 296 23.39 21.92 13.80
N LYS A 297 23.13 21.27 12.66
CA LYS A 297 23.66 21.65 11.33
C LYS A 297 22.96 22.86 10.70
N GLY A 298 21.94 23.43 11.34
CA GLY A 298 21.21 24.60 10.83
C GLY A 298 20.29 24.30 9.63
N ILE A 299 19.98 23.04 9.36
CA ILE A 299 19.04 22.62 8.31
C ILE A 299 17.60 22.85 8.78
N LEU A 300 17.35 22.66 10.08
CA LEU A 300 16.05 22.83 10.73
C LEU A 300 16.03 24.09 11.58
N GLN A 301 14.82 24.56 11.89
CA GLN A 301 14.60 25.74 12.70
C GLN A 301 13.94 25.38 14.03
N LYS A 302 14.21 26.19 15.05
CA LYS A 302 13.63 26.06 16.40
C LYS A 302 12.92 27.34 16.77
N LYS A 303 11.65 27.22 17.18
CA LYS A 303 10.84 28.34 17.68
C LYS A 303 11.25 28.71 19.10
N GLU A 304 10.84 29.89 19.56
CA GLU A 304 11.12 30.39 20.92
C GLU A 304 10.63 29.44 22.01
N ASP A 305 9.50 28.76 21.79
CA ASP A 305 8.91 27.78 22.72
C ASP A 305 9.66 26.44 22.76
N GLY A 306 10.68 26.24 21.92
CA GLY A 306 11.46 25.03 21.82
C GLY A 306 11.04 24.05 20.72
N THR A 307 9.94 24.32 20.02
CA THR A 307 9.43 23.48 18.93
C THR A 307 10.39 23.45 17.75
N VAL A 308 10.71 22.26 17.23
CA VAL A 308 11.58 22.07 16.07
C VAL A 308 10.74 21.78 14.83
N TYR A 309 10.97 22.54 13.77
CA TYR A 309 10.20 22.45 12.54
C TYR A 309 11.08 22.65 11.29
N ILE A 310 10.50 22.34 10.15
CA ILE A 310 11.06 22.59 8.84
C ILE A 310 10.13 23.47 8.02
N ASP A 311 10.68 24.51 7.41
CA ASP A 311 9.94 25.40 6.53
C ASP A 311 9.90 24.81 5.11
N LEU A 312 8.68 24.59 4.63
CA LEU A 312 8.36 24.00 3.32
C LEU A 312 7.61 24.99 2.41
N THR A 313 7.58 26.28 2.76
CA THR A 313 6.84 27.31 2.02
C THR A 313 7.38 27.50 0.60
N SER A 314 8.69 27.33 0.41
CA SER A 314 9.33 27.32 -0.92
C SER A 314 8.82 26.21 -1.85
N GLU A 315 8.27 25.14 -1.28
CA GLU A 315 7.68 24.00 -1.98
C GLU A 315 6.14 24.10 -2.08
N GLY A 316 5.57 25.23 -1.65
CA GLY A 316 4.13 25.48 -1.63
C GLY A 316 3.39 24.72 -0.52
N LEU A 317 4.06 24.41 0.59
CA LEU A 317 3.52 23.68 1.75
C LEU A 317 3.73 24.48 3.04
N ASP A 318 2.99 24.12 4.09
CA ASP A 318 3.13 24.74 5.41
C ASP A 318 4.38 24.28 6.18
N GLU A 319 4.73 25.00 7.25
CA GLU A 319 5.72 24.57 8.22
C GLU A 319 5.34 23.21 8.82
N LYS A 320 6.28 22.25 8.75
CA LYS A 320 6.06 20.93 9.36
C LYS A 320 6.82 20.83 10.68
N VAL A 321 6.07 20.67 11.76
CA VAL A 321 6.64 20.35 13.08
C VAL A 321 7.18 18.92 13.09
N LEU A 322 8.39 18.76 13.63
CA LEU A 322 9.10 17.49 13.74
C LEU A 322 9.24 17.09 15.22
N LEU A 323 9.67 18.02 16.08
CA LEU A 323 9.67 17.82 17.54
C LEU A 323 8.80 18.89 18.22
N ARG A 324 8.02 18.47 19.21
CA ARG A 324 7.31 19.41 20.10
C ARG A 324 8.29 20.16 21.02
N SER A 325 7.80 21.21 21.67
CA SER A 325 8.55 21.99 22.67
C SER A 325 9.13 21.15 23.82
N ASP A 326 8.45 20.06 24.20
CA ASP A 326 8.91 19.11 25.21
C ASP A 326 9.91 18.05 24.67
N GLY A 327 10.30 18.14 23.40
CA GLY A 327 11.20 17.20 22.73
C GLY A 327 10.54 15.87 22.32
N THR A 328 9.22 15.76 22.39
CA THR A 328 8.46 14.59 21.91
C THR A 328 8.49 14.51 20.40
N ALA A 329 8.85 13.33 19.86
CA ALA A 329 8.82 13.05 18.44
C ALA A 329 7.39 12.87 17.92
N LEU A 330 7.12 13.40 16.73
CA LEU A 330 5.87 13.21 16.00
C LEU A 330 5.98 12.07 14.97
N TYR A 331 4.84 11.63 14.42
CA TYR A 331 4.81 10.57 13.38
C TYR A 331 5.75 10.85 12.21
N MET A 332 5.83 12.10 11.75
CA MET A 332 6.77 12.49 10.68
C MET A 332 8.23 12.17 11.05
N THR A 333 8.64 12.45 12.28
CA THR A 333 9.99 12.13 12.77
C THR A 333 10.21 10.63 12.86
N GLN A 334 9.22 9.88 13.33
CA GLN A 334 9.31 8.42 13.39
C GLN A 334 9.48 7.81 11.98
N ASP A 335 8.71 8.28 11.01
CA ASP A 335 8.78 7.78 9.63
C ASP A 335 10.07 8.17 8.92
N VAL A 336 10.65 9.34 9.22
CA VAL A 336 12.02 9.67 8.79
C VAL A 336 13.00 8.62 9.31
N GLY A 337 12.94 8.27 10.59
CA GLY A 337 13.79 7.23 11.18
C GLY A 337 13.60 5.87 10.51
N THR A 338 12.34 5.44 10.35
CA THR A 338 12.00 4.16 9.71
C THR A 338 12.47 4.10 8.25
N ALA A 339 12.31 5.19 7.48
CA ALA A 339 12.77 5.25 6.08
C ALA A 339 14.29 5.12 5.98
N ILE A 340 15.02 5.78 6.89
CA ILE A 340 16.49 5.70 6.95
C ILE A 340 16.95 4.28 7.29
N ILE A 341 16.36 3.63 8.30
CA ILE A 341 16.69 2.25 8.68
C ILE A 341 16.49 1.30 7.50
N ARG A 342 15.37 1.43 6.76
CA ARG A 342 15.12 0.60 5.58
C ARG A 342 16.16 0.79 4.49
N TYR A 343 16.64 2.03 4.31
CA TYR A 343 17.69 2.30 3.34
C TYR A 343 19.04 1.76 3.82
N GLU A 344 19.34 1.84 5.11
CA GLU A 344 20.51 1.22 5.72
C GLU A 344 20.51 -0.30 5.54
N ASP A 345 19.36 -0.96 5.77
CA ASP A 345 19.19 -2.41 5.67
C ASP A 345 19.28 -2.94 4.23
N TYR A 346 18.67 -2.25 3.27
CA TYR A 346 18.45 -2.80 1.93
C TYR A 346 19.08 -2.03 0.78
N LYS A 347 19.55 -0.79 1.01
CA LYS A 347 20.08 0.10 -0.04
C LYS A 347 19.19 0.08 -1.28
N PHE A 348 17.89 0.29 -1.07
CA PHE A 348 16.86 0.10 -2.09
C PHE A 348 16.97 1.10 -3.24
N ASP A 349 16.48 0.68 -4.41
CA ASP A 349 16.28 1.54 -5.58
C ASP A 349 14.91 2.25 -5.52
N GLU A 350 13.93 1.65 -4.84
CA GLU A 350 12.60 2.23 -4.61
C GLU A 350 12.05 1.82 -3.23
N ALA A 351 11.39 2.75 -2.54
CA ALA A 351 10.61 2.46 -1.34
C ALA A 351 9.14 2.85 -1.58
N ALA A 352 8.29 1.84 -1.72
CA ALA A 352 6.88 2.00 -2.01
C ALA A 352 6.03 1.75 -0.76
N TYR A 353 5.12 2.69 -0.47
CA TYR A 353 4.24 2.64 0.70
C TYR A 353 2.81 2.41 0.23
N VAL A 354 2.19 1.28 0.61
CA VAL A 354 0.78 1.00 0.29
C VAL A 354 -0.07 1.48 1.45
N VAL A 355 -0.62 2.68 1.35
CA VAL A 355 -1.34 3.35 2.45
C VAL A 355 -2.55 4.11 1.90
N GLY A 356 -3.58 4.27 2.73
CA GLY A 356 -4.80 5.01 2.36
C GLY A 356 -4.54 6.46 1.92
N ASN A 357 -5.44 7.00 1.10
CA ASN A 357 -5.30 8.32 0.49
C ASN A 357 -5.37 9.50 1.47
N GLU A 358 -5.86 9.26 2.69
CA GLU A 358 -5.78 10.22 3.78
C GLU A 358 -4.34 10.60 4.15
N GLN A 359 -3.34 9.80 3.74
CA GLN A 359 -1.91 10.05 4.00
C GLN A 359 -1.15 10.63 2.79
N ASP A 360 -1.83 11.01 1.70
CA ASP A 360 -1.16 11.56 0.50
C ASP A 360 -0.25 12.76 0.84
N TYR A 361 -0.76 13.70 1.64
CA TYR A 361 0.02 14.86 2.10
C TYR A 361 1.22 14.43 2.96
N HIS A 362 1.03 13.44 3.83
CA HIS A 362 2.07 12.95 4.73
C HIS A 362 3.27 12.39 3.96
N PHE A 363 3.05 11.49 3.00
CA PHE A 363 4.16 10.93 2.21
C PHE A 363 4.83 11.94 1.28
N LYS A 364 4.06 12.90 0.75
CA LYS A 364 4.63 14.04 0.02
C LYS A 364 5.60 14.83 0.91
N VAL A 365 5.18 15.15 2.13
CA VAL A 365 6.03 15.86 3.10
C VAL A 365 7.23 15.02 3.51
N LEU A 366 7.06 13.72 3.81
CA LEU A 366 8.15 12.81 4.19
C LEU A 366 9.29 12.83 3.16
N LYS A 367 8.95 12.72 1.87
CA LYS A 367 9.90 12.80 0.77
C LYS A 367 10.66 14.14 0.74
N ILE A 368 9.97 15.26 0.92
CA ILE A 368 10.60 16.59 0.92
C ILE A 368 11.50 16.77 2.15
N VAL A 369 11.06 16.31 3.33
CA VAL A 369 11.85 16.37 4.56
C VAL A 369 13.15 15.58 4.39
N LEU A 370 13.08 14.33 3.93
CA LEU A 370 14.27 13.51 3.68
C LEU A 370 15.22 14.16 2.67
N LYS A 371 14.68 14.78 1.61
CA LYS A 371 15.48 15.52 0.63
C LYS A 371 16.20 16.72 1.23
N LYS A 372 15.52 17.53 2.05
CA LYS A 372 16.14 18.67 2.77
C LYS A 372 17.17 18.22 3.81
N LEU A 373 17.00 17.04 4.39
CA LEU A 373 17.99 16.40 5.27
C LEU A 373 19.20 15.84 4.52
N GLY A 374 19.23 15.91 3.18
CA GLY A 374 20.38 15.53 2.35
C GLY A 374 20.38 14.07 1.89
N TYR A 375 19.24 13.37 1.94
CA TYR A 375 19.13 12.00 1.46
C TYR A 375 18.79 11.95 -0.04
N ASP A 376 19.79 11.61 -0.88
CA ASP A 376 19.63 11.54 -2.35
C ASP A 376 18.57 10.53 -2.81
N TRP A 377 18.37 9.46 -2.04
CA TRP A 377 17.37 8.42 -2.31
C TRP A 377 15.93 8.84 -1.96
N ALA A 378 15.72 10.04 -1.40
CA ALA A 378 14.37 10.51 -1.08
C ALA A 378 13.45 10.56 -2.31
N ASP A 379 14.02 10.81 -3.51
CA ASP A 379 13.25 10.83 -4.74
C ASP A 379 12.69 9.45 -5.15
N SER A 380 13.26 8.38 -4.60
CA SER A 380 12.87 6.99 -4.80
C SER A 380 11.72 6.52 -3.91
N ILE A 381 11.15 7.41 -3.08
CA ILE A 381 9.94 7.11 -2.29
C ILE A 381 8.69 7.29 -3.16
N SER A 382 7.83 6.27 -3.17
CA SER A 382 6.53 6.28 -3.85
C SER A 382 5.40 5.94 -2.88
N HIS A 383 4.24 6.58 -3.05
CA HIS A 383 3.02 6.28 -2.28
C HIS A 383 1.99 5.65 -3.21
N ILE A 384 1.68 4.38 -2.96
CA ILE A 384 0.64 3.63 -3.65
C ILE A 384 -0.66 3.83 -2.87
N SER A 385 -1.30 4.95 -3.18
CA SER A 385 -2.51 5.42 -2.52
C SER A 385 -3.75 4.61 -2.94
N TYR A 386 -4.66 4.34 -1.99
CA TYR A 386 -5.95 3.70 -2.25
C TYR A 386 -7.07 4.33 -1.41
N GLY A 387 -8.30 4.34 -1.93
CA GLY A 387 -9.45 4.91 -1.21
C GLY A 387 -9.90 4.07 -0.01
N MET A 388 -10.70 4.64 0.89
CA MET A 388 -11.21 3.90 2.06
C MET A 388 -12.27 2.85 1.69
N VAL A 389 -12.51 1.90 2.59
CA VAL A 389 -13.65 0.97 2.50
C VAL A 389 -14.82 1.56 3.27
N GLU A 390 -15.95 1.73 2.60
CA GLU A 390 -17.22 2.12 3.22
C GLU A 390 -18.18 0.93 3.19
N LEU A 391 -18.91 0.72 4.28
CA LEU A 391 -20.02 -0.23 4.30
C LEU A 391 -21.26 0.45 3.70
N PRO A 392 -22.28 -0.31 3.26
CA PRO A 392 -23.55 0.25 2.80
C PRO A 392 -24.18 1.24 3.79
N ASP A 393 -24.01 1.00 5.10
CA ASP A 393 -24.52 1.85 6.18
C ASP A 393 -23.54 2.96 6.65
N GLY A 394 -22.40 3.12 5.96
CA GLY A 394 -21.40 4.17 6.23
C GLY A 394 -20.04 3.65 6.70
N LYS A 395 -19.27 4.49 7.40
CA LYS A 395 -17.88 4.17 7.81
C LYS A 395 -17.84 3.13 8.93
N MET A 396 -16.92 2.17 8.82
CA MET A 396 -16.60 1.22 9.90
C MET A 396 -16.12 1.94 11.17
N LYS A 397 -16.65 1.55 12.34
CA LYS A 397 -16.25 2.12 13.64
C LYS A 397 -16.02 1.02 14.69
N SER A 398 -14.77 0.83 15.10
CA SER A 398 -14.42 -0.19 16.12
C SER A 398 -15.11 0.02 17.47
N ARG A 399 -15.50 1.26 17.78
CA ARG A 399 -16.12 1.62 19.07
C ARG A 399 -17.61 1.31 19.16
N GLU A 400 -18.27 1.06 18.03
CA GLU A 400 -19.71 0.81 17.91
C GLU A 400 -20.01 -0.65 17.55
N GLY A 401 -18.99 -1.51 17.41
CA GLY A 401 -19.16 -2.93 17.09
C GLY A 401 -19.44 -3.23 15.61
N THR A 402 -19.33 -2.22 14.73
CA THR A 402 -19.61 -2.33 13.29
C THR A 402 -18.38 -2.66 12.44
N VAL A 403 -17.29 -3.12 13.07
CA VAL A 403 -16.08 -3.52 12.34
C VAL A 403 -16.22 -4.97 11.92
N VAL A 404 -16.06 -5.21 10.63
CA VAL A 404 -15.96 -6.56 10.08
C VAL A 404 -14.57 -7.10 10.38
N ASP A 405 -14.51 -8.10 11.25
CA ASP A 405 -13.27 -8.78 11.62
C ASP A 405 -12.67 -9.51 10.42
N ALA A 406 -11.34 -9.58 10.36
CA ALA A 406 -10.67 -10.23 9.24
C ALA A 406 -10.83 -11.75 9.27
N ASP A 407 -10.77 -12.38 10.43
CA ASP A 407 -10.89 -13.82 10.57
C ASP A 407 -12.32 -14.28 10.23
N ASP A 408 -13.34 -13.58 10.75
CA ASP A 408 -14.74 -13.88 10.45
C ASP A 408 -15.04 -13.78 8.95
N LEU A 409 -14.53 -12.74 8.28
CA LEU A 409 -14.74 -12.57 6.84
C LEU A 409 -14.07 -13.68 6.02
N ILE A 410 -12.87 -14.11 6.41
CA ILE A 410 -12.18 -15.22 5.73
C ILE A 410 -12.98 -16.51 5.89
N GLU A 411 -13.46 -16.80 7.09
CA GLU A 411 -14.27 -17.99 7.38
C GLU A 411 -15.58 -17.99 6.59
N GLU A 412 -16.30 -16.86 6.58
CA GLU A 412 -17.53 -16.69 5.79
C GLU A 412 -17.28 -16.91 4.29
N MET A 413 -16.18 -16.37 3.75
CA MET A 413 -15.81 -16.55 2.35
C MET A 413 -15.47 -18.00 2.00
N ILE A 414 -14.77 -18.73 2.90
CA ILE A 414 -14.48 -20.15 2.73
C ILE A 414 -15.79 -20.96 2.73
N GLN A 415 -16.67 -20.70 3.69
CA GLN A 415 -17.95 -21.40 3.81
C GLN A 415 -18.84 -21.14 2.58
N THR A 416 -18.94 -19.89 2.15
CA THR A 416 -19.69 -19.51 0.94
C THR A 416 -19.13 -20.19 -0.32
N ALA A 417 -17.80 -20.27 -0.45
CA ALA A 417 -17.15 -20.92 -1.58
C ALA A 417 -17.39 -22.44 -1.58
N LYS A 418 -17.41 -23.06 -0.39
CA LYS A 418 -17.73 -24.47 -0.19
C LYS A 418 -19.17 -24.76 -0.63
N GLU A 419 -20.14 -24.05 -0.06
CA GLU A 419 -21.58 -24.23 -0.37
C GLU A 419 -21.85 -24.10 -1.88
N LYS A 420 -21.32 -23.05 -2.53
CA LYS A 420 -21.45 -22.87 -3.98
C LYS A 420 -20.80 -23.98 -4.80
N SER A 421 -19.71 -24.57 -4.30
CA SER A 421 -19.03 -25.68 -4.99
C SER A 421 -19.82 -26.98 -4.86
N GLU A 422 -20.44 -27.22 -3.70
CA GLU A 422 -21.36 -28.33 -3.45
C GLU A 422 -22.62 -28.23 -4.32
N GLU A 423 -23.27 -27.06 -4.37
CA GLU A 423 -24.45 -26.81 -5.21
C GLU A 423 -24.19 -27.07 -6.71
N LEU A 424 -22.97 -26.81 -7.18
CA LEU A 424 -22.55 -27.03 -8.56
C LEU A 424 -22.07 -28.46 -8.84
N GLY A 425 -22.14 -29.38 -7.87
CA GLY A 425 -21.66 -30.76 -8.01
C GLY A 425 -20.16 -30.88 -8.23
N LYS A 426 -19.38 -29.82 -7.95
CA LYS A 426 -17.93 -29.80 -8.19
C LYS A 426 -17.14 -30.56 -7.12
N LEU A 427 -17.78 -30.89 -6.00
CA LEU A 427 -17.18 -31.62 -4.88
C LEU A 427 -17.51 -33.12 -4.87
N ASP A 428 -18.25 -33.63 -5.86
CA ASP A 428 -18.59 -35.05 -6.02
C ASP A 428 -17.33 -35.88 -6.32
N GLY A 429 -16.54 -36.17 -5.29
CA GLY A 429 -15.26 -36.89 -5.40
C GLY A 429 -14.17 -36.42 -4.43
N TYR A 430 -14.39 -35.33 -3.69
CA TYR A 430 -13.47 -34.88 -2.64
C TYR A 430 -13.80 -35.59 -1.31
N SER A 431 -12.76 -35.98 -0.56
CA SER A 431 -12.92 -36.44 0.82
C SER A 431 -13.23 -35.26 1.75
N GLU A 432 -13.81 -35.49 2.93
CA GLU A 432 -14.08 -34.47 3.97
C GLU A 432 -12.83 -33.71 4.50
N LYS A 433 -11.64 -33.97 3.97
CA LYS A 433 -10.35 -33.44 4.43
C LYS A 433 -9.76 -32.40 3.49
#